data_AF-A0A2M8KYC9-F1
#
_entry.id   AF-A0A2M8KYC9-F1
#
_cell.length_a   1.000
_cell.length_b   1.000
_cell.length_c   1.000
_cell.angle_alpha   90.00
_cell.angle_beta   90.00
_cell.angle_gamma   90.00
#
_symmetry.space_group_name_H-M   'P 1'
#
loop_
_entity.id
_entity.type
_entity.pdbx_description
1 polymer ?
#
loop_
_entity_poly.entity_id
_entity_poly.type
_entity_poly.pdbx_seq_one_letter_code
_entity_poly.pdbx_strand_id
1 'polypeptide(L)'
;MLHIAIISFTVYILCRRTLIRRREMKYSFKVFEGFPEVQCGGYRLDLPGIIRQQAVDLGIPQHHIELSSACTFCYGNGKTFFSYRRDKNEPPLTSLSYVVKRPLT
;
A
#
# COMPACT_ATOMS: atom_id res chain seq x y z
N MET A 1 13.03 18.22 12.34
CA MET A 1 11.55 18.37 12.36
C MET A 1 10.97 17.11 11.75
N LEU A 2 10.11 16.44 12.52
CA LEU A 2 9.77 15.03 12.38
C LEU A 2 8.31 14.92 11.90
N HIS A 3 8.07 14.42 10.69
CA HIS A 3 6.75 13.95 10.27
C HIS A 3 6.93 12.78 9.30
N ILE A 4 6.69 11.57 9.80
CA ILE A 4 6.79 10.32 9.04
C ILE A 4 5.39 9.69 9.07
N ALA A 5 4.74 9.64 7.91
CA ALA A 5 3.54 8.83 7.68
C ALA A 5 3.83 7.94 6.45
N ILE A 6 3.95 6.64 6.69
CA ILE A 6 4.47 5.66 5.74
C ILE A 6 3.38 4.65 5.43
N ILE A 7 2.99 4.53 4.17
CA ILE A 7 2.25 3.37 3.68
C ILE A 7 2.87 3.00 2.34
N SER A 8 3.65 1.91 2.26
CA SER A 8 4.09 1.28 1.01
C SER A 8 3.53 -0.14 0.81
N PHE A 9 2.73 -0.36 -0.25
CA PHE A 9 2.10 -1.64 -0.58
C PHE A 9 2.44 -2.02 -2.02
N THR A 10 3.48 -2.83 -2.20
CA THR A 10 3.72 -3.57 -3.44
C THR A 10 3.35 -5.02 -3.20
N VAL A 11 2.55 -5.64 -4.09
CA VAL A 11 2.24 -7.06 -3.95
C VAL A 11 2.58 -7.88 -5.19
N TYR A 12 3.30 -8.97 -4.96
CA TYR A 12 3.55 -10.07 -5.88
C TYR A 12 2.80 -11.32 -5.42
N ILE A 13 2.08 -12.00 -6.33
CA ILE A 13 1.72 -13.41 -6.17
C ILE A 13 2.03 -14.13 -7.48
N LEU A 14 2.77 -15.23 -7.34
CA LEU A 14 3.21 -16.17 -8.36
C LEU A 14 2.08 -16.63 -9.28
N CYS A 15 2.29 -16.38 -10.58
CA CYS A 15 1.49 -16.95 -11.66
C CYS A 15 1.84 -18.45 -11.82
N ARG A 16 1.03 -19.34 -11.25
CA ARG A 16 0.92 -20.73 -11.73
C ARG A 16 -0.39 -20.92 -12.48
N ARG A 17 -0.26 -21.48 -13.68
CA ARG A 17 -1.29 -21.85 -14.64
C ARG A 17 -2.46 -22.59 -13.98
N THR A 18 -3.59 -21.92 -13.82
CA THR A 18 -4.90 -22.59 -13.82
C THR A 18 -5.94 -21.63 -14.38
N LEU A 19 -6.57 -22.04 -15.48
CA LEU A 19 -7.69 -21.37 -16.15
C LEU A 19 -8.82 -21.09 -15.15
N ILE A 20 -8.95 -19.85 -14.67
CA ILE A 20 -10.13 -19.43 -13.89
C ILE A 20 -11.11 -18.74 -14.84
N ARG A 21 -12.33 -19.32 -14.90
CA ARG A 21 -13.54 -18.77 -15.53
C ARG A 21 -13.65 -17.27 -15.24
N ARG A 22 -13.61 -16.46 -16.31
CA ARG A 22 -13.77 -15.00 -16.30
C ARG A 22 -15.13 -14.62 -15.70
N ARG A 23 -15.13 -14.04 -14.51
CA ARG A 23 -16.11 -13.01 -14.12
C ARG A 23 -15.39 -11.69 -14.36
N GLU A 24 -15.77 -10.95 -15.39
CA GLU A 24 -15.22 -9.62 -15.64
C GLU A 24 -15.59 -8.70 -14.47
N MET A 25 -14.67 -8.53 -13.53
CA MET A 25 -14.78 -7.47 -12.53
C MET A 25 -14.51 -6.13 -13.22
N LYS A 26 -15.56 -5.50 -13.73
CA LYS A 26 -15.57 -4.09 -14.16
C LYS A 26 -15.46 -3.17 -12.93
N TYR A 27 -14.29 -3.08 -12.31
CA TYR A 27 -13.99 -1.97 -11.41
C TYR A 27 -13.51 -0.79 -12.23
N SER A 28 -14.26 0.30 -12.16
CA SER A 28 -13.92 1.58 -12.80
C SER A 28 -12.97 2.35 -11.89
N PHE A 29 -11.66 2.29 -12.17
CA PHE A 29 -10.64 3.11 -11.51
C PHE A 29 -10.54 4.53 -12.07
N LYS A 30 -11.65 5.10 -12.57
CA LYS A 30 -11.70 6.42 -13.26
C LYS A 30 -11.08 7.58 -12.46
N VAL A 31 -10.90 7.43 -11.15
CA VAL A 31 -10.33 8.48 -10.27
C VAL A 31 -8.80 8.39 -10.16
N PHE A 32 -8.18 7.28 -10.56
CA PHE A 32 -6.73 7.04 -10.42
C PHE A 32 -6.14 6.44 -11.70
N GLU A 33 -6.39 7.09 -12.83
CA GLU A 33 -5.78 6.69 -14.11
C GLU A 33 -4.25 6.69 -13.99
N GLY A 34 -3.61 5.59 -14.38
CA GLY A 34 -2.15 5.41 -14.29
C GLY A 34 -1.63 4.62 -13.08
N PHE A 35 -2.44 4.39 -12.04
CA PHE A 35 -2.02 3.59 -10.87
C PHE A 35 -2.28 2.09 -10.97
N PRO A 36 -3.39 1.62 -11.59
CA PRO A 36 -3.59 0.20 -11.82
C PRO A 36 -2.76 -0.30 -12.99
N GLU A 37 -1.88 -1.27 -12.73
CA GLU A 37 -1.21 -2.04 -13.77
C GLU A 37 -1.91 -3.40 -13.91
N VAL A 38 -2.40 -3.74 -15.11
CA VAL A 38 -3.04 -5.03 -15.35
C VAL A 38 -1.99 -6.14 -15.34
N GLN A 39 -2.14 -7.13 -14.46
CA GLN A 39 -1.29 -8.31 -14.42
C GLN A 39 -2.12 -9.58 -14.24
N CYS A 40 -1.99 -10.52 -15.19
CA CYS A 40 -2.51 -11.89 -15.10
C CYS A 40 -3.96 -12.02 -14.59
N GLY A 41 -4.90 -11.28 -15.18
CA GLY A 41 -6.32 -11.37 -14.81
C GLY A 41 -6.69 -10.61 -13.53
N GLY A 42 -5.76 -9.83 -12.96
CA GLY A 42 -5.98 -8.90 -11.86
C GLY A 42 -5.29 -7.56 -12.09
N TYR A 43 -5.32 -6.71 -11.06
CA TYR A 43 -4.66 -5.41 -11.05
C TYR A 43 -3.60 -5.37 -9.96
N ARG A 44 -2.43 -4.84 -10.29
CA ARG A 44 -1.42 -4.38 -9.34
C ARG A 44 -1.68 -2.91 -9.07
N LEU A 45 -1.74 -2.54 -7.78
CA LEU A 45 -2.09 -1.18 -7.35
C LEU A 45 -0.94 -0.60 -6.52
N ASP A 46 -0.51 0.60 -6.88
CA ASP A 46 0.39 1.44 -6.09
C ASP A 46 -0.42 2.34 -5.14
N LEU A 47 -0.93 1.75 -4.06
CA LEU A 47 -1.63 2.50 -2.99
C LEU A 47 -0.81 3.70 -2.44
N PRO A 48 0.51 3.58 -2.26
CA PRO A 48 1.35 4.69 -1.80
C PRO A 48 1.37 5.87 -2.76
N GLY A 49 1.54 5.58 -4.04
CA GLY A 49 1.46 6.59 -5.10
C GLY A 49 0.09 7.24 -5.14
N ILE A 50 -0.98 6.47 -4.98
CA ILE A 50 -2.36 7.00 -4.89
C ILE A 50 -2.49 7.99 -3.73
N ILE A 51 -2.03 7.62 -2.52
CA ILE A 51 -2.08 8.50 -1.34
C ILE A 51 -1.26 9.78 -1.56
N ARG A 52 -0.08 9.66 -2.18
CA ARG A 52 0.75 10.82 -2.54
C ARG A 52 0.00 11.76 -3.48
N GLN A 53 -0.64 11.23 -4.52
CA GLN A 53 -1.41 12.03 -5.46
C GLN A 53 -2.57 12.74 -4.76
N GLN A 54 -3.32 12.02 -3.93
CA GLN A 54 -4.40 12.61 -3.12
C GLN A 54 -3.92 13.75 -2.22
N ALA A 55 -2.76 13.59 -1.58
CA ALA A 55 -2.16 14.65 -0.75
C ALA A 55 -1.76 15.88 -1.58
N VAL A 56 -1.20 15.68 -2.78
CA VAL A 56 -0.86 16.76 -3.71
C VAL A 56 -2.11 17.48 -4.20
N ASP A 57 -3.18 16.74 -4.55
CA ASP A 57 -4.45 17.30 -5.00
C ASP A 57 -5.13 18.15 -3.91
N LEU A 58 -4.86 17.85 -2.63
CA LEU A 58 -5.28 18.65 -1.47
C LEU A 58 -4.37 19.85 -1.18
N GLY A 59 -3.35 20.09 -2.01
CA GLY A 59 -2.45 21.24 -1.90
C GLY A 59 -1.20 21.01 -1.05
N ILE A 60 -0.89 19.77 -0.64
CA ILE A 60 0.37 19.47 0.07
C ILE A 60 1.51 19.46 -0.95
N PRO A 61 2.54 20.32 -0.81
CA PRO A 61 3.66 20.31 -1.74
C PRO A 61 4.37 18.97 -1.78
N GLN A 62 4.72 18.50 -2.98
CA GLN A 62 5.34 17.19 -3.18
C GLN A 62 6.64 17.00 -2.37
N HIS A 63 7.41 18.06 -2.13
CA HIS A 63 8.65 18.02 -1.35
C HIS A 63 8.42 17.95 0.18
N HIS A 64 7.18 18.09 0.65
CA HIS A 64 6.78 17.85 2.04
C HIS A 64 6.25 16.42 2.27
N ILE A 65 6.19 15.59 1.21
CA ILE A 65 5.67 14.22 1.29
C ILE A 65 6.83 13.23 1.11
N GLU A 66 7.08 12.45 2.15
CA GLU A 66 8.04 11.36 2.12
C GLU A 66 7.30 10.01 2.19
N LEU A 67 7.54 9.15 1.19
CA LEU A 67 7.07 7.77 1.19
C LEU A 67 8.22 6.87 1.61
N SER A 68 8.01 5.96 2.55
CA SER A 68 9.02 4.93 2.84
C SER A 68 8.94 3.77 1.87
N SER A 69 10.09 3.15 1.63
CA SER A 69 10.23 1.94 0.82
C SER A 69 9.69 0.66 1.49
N ALA A 70 9.18 0.76 2.73
CA ALA A 70 8.74 -0.39 3.52
C ALA A 70 7.47 -1.06 2.96
N CYS A 71 7.61 -2.29 2.44
CA CYS A 71 6.51 -3.15 2.00
C CYS A 71 6.15 -4.17 3.10
N THR A 72 4.99 -4.01 3.74
CA THR A 72 4.56 -4.88 4.86
C THR A 72 4.53 -6.36 4.49
N PHE A 73 4.18 -6.69 3.24
CA PHE A 73 4.20 -8.05 2.70
C PHE A 73 5.64 -8.57 2.48
N CYS A 74 6.50 -7.76 1.89
CA CYS A 74 7.84 -8.12 1.42
C CYS A 74 8.84 -8.34 2.56
N TYR A 75 8.75 -7.54 3.63
CA TYR A 75 9.66 -7.62 4.79
C TYR A 75 9.27 -8.73 5.80
N GLY A 76 8.48 -9.72 5.38
CA GLY A 76 7.98 -10.80 6.24
C GLY A 76 9.06 -11.74 6.79
N ASN A 77 10.15 -11.92 6.04
CA ASN A 77 11.23 -12.83 6.44
C ASN A 77 12.08 -12.28 7.60
N GLY A 78 11.87 -11.01 7.98
CA GLY A 78 12.55 -10.33 9.10
C GLY A 78 11.65 -9.95 10.28
N LYS A 79 10.37 -10.36 10.30
CA LYS A 79 9.37 -10.08 11.37
C LYS A 79 9.15 -8.59 11.71
N THR A 80 9.54 -7.65 10.86
CA THR A 80 9.42 -6.21 11.16
C THR A 80 7.98 -5.70 11.08
N PHE A 81 7.15 -6.27 10.20
CA PHE A 81 5.77 -5.85 9.98
C PHE A 81 4.81 -7.04 9.91
N PHE A 82 3.64 -6.90 10.54
CA PHE A 82 2.51 -7.79 10.30
C PHE A 82 1.91 -7.53 8.92
N SER A 83 1.47 -8.58 8.22
CA SER A 83 0.81 -8.44 6.93
C SER A 83 -0.35 -9.40 6.80
N TYR A 84 -1.57 -8.89 6.81
CA TYR A 84 -2.79 -9.70 6.64
C TYR A 84 -2.75 -10.56 5.37
N ARG A 85 -2.28 -10.00 4.24
CA ARG A 85 -2.22 -10.71 2.95
C ARG A 85 -1.24 -11.90 2.96
N ARG A 86 -0.17 -11.82 3.75
CA ARG A 86 0.83 -12.89 3.91
C ARG A 86 0.44 -13.87 5.01
N ASP A 87 0.15 -13.35 6.19
CA ASP A 87 0.10 -14.10 7.44
C ASP A 87 -1.27 -14.76 7.68
N LYS A 88 -2.37 -14.16 7.21
CA LYS A 88 -3.74 -14.69 7.32
C LYS A 88 -4.14 -15.18 8.73
N ASN A 89 -3.63 -14.53 9.78
CA ASN A 89 -3.96 -14.85 11.17
C ASN A 89 -5.42 -14.53 11.49
N GLU A 90 -6.03 -15.33 12.38
CA GLU A 90 -7.36 -15.08 12.96
C GLU A 90 -7.27 -15.13 14.51
N PRO A 91 -7.42 -14.01 15.22
CA PRO A 91 -7.64 -12.65 14.72
C PRO A 91 -6.40 -12.04 14.02
N PRO A 92 -6.59 -11.06 13.12
CA PRO A 92 -5.48 -10.41 12.45
C PRO A 92 -4.65 -9.57 13.43
N LEU A 93 -3.32 -9.72 13.36
CA LEU A 93 -2.40 -8.83 14.06
C LEU A 93 -2.27 -7.51 13.30
N THR A 94 -2.24 -6.40 14.03
CA THR A 94 -2.19 -5.04 13.46
C THR A 94 -1.04 -4.24 14.05
N SER A 95 -0.49 -3.34 13.25
CA SER A 95 0.50 -2.36 13.71
C SER A 95 -0.20 -1.04 14.03
N LEU A 96 0.28 -0.35 15.07
CA LEU A 96 -0.20 0.98 15.45
C LEU A 96 0.77 2.05 14.92
N SER A 97 0.23 3.09 14.29
CA SER A 97 0.97 4.31 13.93
C SER A 97 0.52 5.44 14.84
N TYR A 98 1.44 6.19 15.44
CA TYR A 98 1.13 7.31 16.33
C TYR A 98 2.03 8.51 16.03
N VAL A 99 1.48 9.71 16.24
CA VAL A 99 2.20 10.99 16.12
C VAL A 99 2.01 11.72 17.44
N VAL A 100 3.10 12.13 18.07
CA VAL A 100 3.09 12.81 19.37
C VAL A 100 3.93 14.09 19.28
N LYS A 101 3.38 15.19 19.78
CA LYS A 101 4.12 16.43 20.00
C LYS A 101 4.77 16.35 21.39
N ARG A 102 6.10 16.33 21.44
CA ARG A 102 6.82 16.48 22.72
C ARG A 102 6.99 17.97 23.04
N PRO A 103 6.77 18.39 24.30
CA PRO A 103 7.10 19.74 24.72
C PRO A 103 8.61 19.97 24.62
N LEU A 104 9.01 21.17 24.22
CA LEU A 104 10.40 21.62 24.28
C LEU A 104 10.69 21.94 25.75
N THR A 105 11.48 21.10 26.40
CA THR A 105 12.06 21.34 27.73
C THR A 105 13.19 22.33 27.64
#